data_AF-A0A970KPB5-F1
#
_entry.id   AF-A0A970KPB5-F1
#
_cell.length_a   1.000
_cell.length_b   1.000
_cell.length_c   1.000
_cell.angle_alpha   90.00
_cell.angle_beta   90.00
_cell.angle_gamma   90.00
#
_symmetry.space_group_name_H-M   'P 1'
#
loop_
_entity.id
_entity.type
_entity.pdbx_description
1 polymer ?
#
loop_
_entity_poly.entity_id
_entity_poly.type
_entity_poly.pdbx_seq_one_letter_code
_entity_poly.pdbx_strand_id
1 'polypeptide(L)'
;MVRVWGSHNVDVTLNRTADGRLAINLVNTSGPHADENVYVYDEVPPVGPLYVSVRVGNRKPSRVTLEPYGRELPYIWEDECVKIVLPRLELHDIIVID
;
A
#
# COMPACT_ATOMS: atom_id res chain seq x y z
N MET A 1 -9.61 -10.38 2.06
CA MET A 1 -9.15 -9.69 3.28
C MET A 1 -7.80 -9.07 2.99
N VAL A 2 -7.59 -7.83 3.42
CA VAL A 2 -6.29 -7.14 3.38
C VAL A 2 -5.86 -6.84 4.80
N ARG A 3 -4.57 -6.97 5.08
CA ARG A 3 -3.93 -6.57 6.33
C ARG A 3 -2.67 -5.78 6.00
N VAL A 4 -2.53 -4.60 6.59
CA VAL A 4 -1.34 -3.76 6.50
C VAL A 4 -0.88 -3.48 7.93
N TRP A 5 0.43 -3.57 8.19
CA TRP A 5 1.02 -3.22 9.48
C TRP A 5 2.43 -2.67 9.32
N GLY A 6 2.95 -2.07 10.39
CA GLY A 6 4.24 -1.36 10.40
C GLY A 6 4.09 0.13 10.71
N SER A 7 2.92 0.72 10.42
CA SER A 7 2.55 2.09 10.81
C SER A 7 1.06 2.19 11.11
N HIS A 8 0.70 3.11 12.00
CA HIS A 8 -0.70 3.50 12.27
C HIS A 8 -1.15 4.69 11.42
N ASN A 9 -0.23 5.33 10.71
CA ASN A 9 -0.47 6.53 9.90
C ASN A 9 -0.65 6.17 8.42
N VAL A 10 -1.27 5.03 8.13
CA VAL A 10 -1.50 4.57 6.75
C VAL A 10 -2.96 4.20 6.59
N ASP A 11 -3.65 5.00 5.80
CA ASP A 11 -4.99 4.67 5.34
C ASP A 11 -4.91 3.66 4.19
N VAL A 12 -5.76 2.65 4.25
CA VAL A 12 -5.77 1.53 3.30
C VAL A 12 -7.13 1.47 2.63
N THR A 13 -7.14 1.63 1.31
CA THR A 13 -8.37 1.50 0.50
C THR A 13 -8.19 0.48 -0.61
N LEU A 14 -9.12 -0.47 -0.69
CA LEU A 14 -9.21 -1.43 -1.79
C LEU A 14 -10.04 -0.86 -2.93
N ASN A 15 -9.56 -1.01 -4.15
CA ASN A 15 -10.29 -0.68 -5.36
C ASN A 15 -10.00 -1.70 -6.47
N ARG A 16 -10.57 -1.44 -7.64
CA ARG A 16 -10.28 -2.14 -8.88
C ARG A 16 -9.79 -1.12 -9.90
N THR A 17 -8.75 -1.46 -10.64
CA THR A 17 -8.35 -0.70 -11.82
C THR A 17 -9.43 -0.79 -12.90
N ALA A 18 -9.33 0.04 -13.94
CA ALA A 18 -10.29 0.03 -15.06
C ALA A 18 -10.38 -1.34 -15.77
N ASP A 19 -9.28 -2.10 -15.77
CA ASP A 19 -9.21 -3.47 -16.31
C ASP A 19 -9.49 -4.57 -15.26
N GLY A 20 -9.98 -4.22 -14.07
CA GLY A 20 -10.48 -5.16 -13.07
C GLY A 20 -9.43 -5.76 -12.13
N ARG A 21 -8.16 -5.37 -12.24
CA ARG A 21 -7.10 -5.82 -11.33
C ARG A 21 -7.32 -5.28 -9.93
N LEU A 22 -6.90 -6.06 -8.93
CA LEU A 22 -7.00 -5.62 -7.53
C LEU A 22 -5.98 -4.52 -7.30
N ALA A 23 -6.41 -3.43 -6.68
CA ALA A 23 -5.52 -2.34 -6.31
C ALA A 23 -5.71 -1.96 -4.83
N ILE A 24 -4.58 -1.70 -4.18
CA ILE A 24 -4.48 -1.40 -2.74
C ILE A 24 -3.80 -0.04 -2.63
N ASN A 25 -4.58 0.97 -2.30
CA ASN A 25 -4.10 2.32 -2.11
C ASN A 25 -3.59 2.45 -0.68
N LEU A 26 -2.36 2.94 -0.55
CA LEU A 26 -1.71 3.21 0.72
C LEU A 26 -1.44 4.71 0.79
N VAL A 27 -2.17 5.42 1.65
CA VAL A 27 -2.00 6.87 1.82
C VAL A 27 -1.34 7.13 3.17
N ASN A 28 -0.17 7.75 3.15
CA ASN A 28 0.51 8.19 4.35
C ASN A 28 -0.19 9.44 4.90
N THR A 29 -0.75 9.30 6.11
CA THR A 29 -1.46 10.36 6.84
C THR A 29 -0.64 10.89 8.00
N SER A 30 0.69 10.71 7.96
CA SER A 30 1.59 11.23 8.98
C SER A 30 1.65 12.76 8.94
N GLY A 31 1.83 13.35 10.11
CA GLY A 31 1.92 14.78 10.27
C GLY A 31 0.81 15.31 11.18
N PRO A 32 0.92 16.59 11.59
CA PRO A 32 0.05 17.20 12.59
C PRO A 32 -1.30 17.64 11.99
N HIS A 33 -2.00 16.77 11.26
CA HIS A 33 -3.26 17.09 10.59
C HIS A 33 -4.39 17.55 11.54
N ALA A 34 -4.30 17.17 12.81
CA ALA A 34 -5.29 17.49 13.85
C ALA A 34 -4.83 18.63 14.79
N ASP A 35 -3.67 19.24 14.56
CA ASP A 35 -3.20 20.36 15.38
C ASP A 35 -3.78 21.68 14.85
N GLU A 36 -4.67 22.29 15.63
CA GLU A 36 -5.33 23.56 15.28
C GLU A 36 -4.34 24.74 15.12
N ASN A 37 -3.11 24.59 15.62
CA ASN A 37 -2.05 25.59 15.48
C ASN A 37 -1.18 25.35 14.23
N VAL A 38 -1.36 24.22 13.53
CA VAL A 38 -0.60 23.86 12.34
C VAL A 38 -1.53 23.85 11.12
N TYR A 39 -1.59 25.00 10.44
CA TYR A 39 -2.42 25.18 9.24
C TYR A 39 -1.80 24.55 7.98
N VAL A 40 -0.46 24.56 7.90
CA VAL A 40 0.33 23.99 6.81
C VAL A 40 1.63 23.45 7.40
N TYR A 41 2.18 22.43 6.75
CA TYR A 41 3.50 21.91 7.06
C TYR A 41 4.16 21.46 5.75
N ASP A 42 5.50 21.53 5.69
CA ASP A 42 6.24 21.43 4.43
C ASP A 42 6.40 19.98 3.94
N GLU A 43 6.42 19.02 4.87
CA GLU A 43 6.69 17.62 4.57
C GLU A 43 5.81 16.66 5.36
N VAL A 44 5.39 15.58 4.70
CA VAL A 44 4.80 14.41 5.35
C VAL A 44 5.95 13.44 5.66
N PRO A 45 6.22 13.11 6.94
CA PRO A 45 7.26 12.16 7.27
C PRO A 45 6.97 10.78 6.64
N PRO A 46 7.94 10.15 5.98
CA PRO A 46 7.77 8.84 5.34
C PRO A 46 7.49 7.76 6.39
N VAL A 47 6.74 6.73 6.01
CA VAL A 47 6.42 5.58 6.87
C VAL A 47 6.95 4.28 6.29
N GLY A 48 7.36 3.36 7.17
CA GLY A 48 7.82 2.03 6.77
C GLY A 48 8.80 1.41 7.78
N PRO A 49 9.16 0.14 7.60
CA PRO A 49 8.66 -0.76 6.56
C PRO A 49 7.18 -1.14 6.79
N LEU A 50 6.42 -1.19 5.71
CA LEU A 50 5.04 -1.68 5.71
C LEU A 50 5.02 -3.12 5.22
N TYR A 51 4.25 -3.94 5.92
CA TYR A 51 4.00 -5.32 5.56
C TYR A 51 2.55 -5.43 5.11
N VAL A 52 2.36 -5.95 3.90
CA VAL A 52 1.04 -6.07 3.29
C VAL A 52 0.76 -7.55 3.04
N SER A 53 -0.39 -8.02 3.50
CA SER A 53 -0.91 -9.35 3.21
C SER A 53 -2.32 -9.22 2.66
N VAL A 54 -2.57 -9.77 1.47
CA VAL A 54 -3.87 -9.67 0.80
C VAL A 54 -4.27 -11.00 0.20
N ARG A 55 -5.50 -11.44 0.49
CA ARG A 55 -6.05 -12.66 -0.12
C ARG A 55 -6.43 -12.39 -1.57
N VAL A 56 -5.84 -13.16 -2.49
CA VAL A 56 -6.04 -13.08 -3.94
C VAL A 56 -6.68 -14.35 -4.52
N GLY A 57 -6.84 -15.39 -3.71
CA GLY A 57 -7.46 -16.65 -4.08
C GLY A 57 -6.45 -17.73 -4.48
N ASN A 58 -6.94 -18.80 -5.10
CA ASN A 58 -6.18 -20.01 -5.42
C ASN A 58 -5.29 -19.91 -6.67
N ARG A 59 -5.28 -18.75 -7.35
CA ARG A 59 -4.42 -18.47 -8.49
C ARG A 59 -3.27 -17.56 -8.07
N LYS A 60 -2.03 -18.02 -8.32
CA LYS A 60 -0.84 -17.19 -8.14
C LYS A 60 -0.86 -16.03 -9.15
N PRO A 61 -0.71 -14.77 -8.70
CA PRO A 61 -0.53 -13.63 -9.60
C PRO A 61 0.70 -13.83 -10.48
N SER A 62 0.69 -13.32 -11.70
CA SER A 62 1.92 -13.26 -12.50
C SER A 62 2.81 -12.10 -12.06
N ARG A 63 2.25 -11.00 -11.57
CA ARG A 63 2.99 -9.81 -11.18
C ARG A 63 2.28 -8.98 -10.13
N VAL A 64 3.09 -8.32 -9.30
CA VAL A 64 2.65 -7.25 -8.40
C VAL A 64 3.43 -5.99 -8.78
N THR A 65 2.73 -4.88 -9.03
CA THR A 65 3.37 -3.59 -9.36
C THR A 65 3.06 -2.52 -8.31
N LEU A 66 4.01 -1.60 -8.16
CA LEU A 66 3.88 -0.38 -7.37
C LEU A 66 3.73 0.80 -8.34
N GLU A 67 2.52 1.35 -8.36
CA GLU A 67 2.18 2.56 -9.11
C GLU A 67 2.38 3.80 -8.22
N PRO A 68 2.74 4.96 -8.80
CA PRO A 68 2.62 5.34 -10.22
C PRO A 68 3.81 5.00 -11.14
N TYR A 69 4.91 4.49 -10.59
CA TYR A 69 6.15 4.30 -11.36
C TYR A 69 6.24 2.94 -12.08
N GLY A 70 5.22 2.10 -12.01
CA GLY A 70 5.19 0.77 -12.63
C GLY A 70 6.30 -0.19 -12.13
N ARG A 71 6.80 0.01 -10.91
CA ARG A 71 7.90 -0.79 -10.37
C ARG A 71 7.39 -2.17 -9.97
N GLU A 72 8.01 -3.23 -10.47
CA GLU A 72 7.68 -4.58 -10.02
C GLU A 72 8.14 -4.83 -8.57
N LEU A 73 7.26 -5.40 -7.76
CA LEU A 73 7.53 -5.74 -6.37
C LEU A 73 7.75 -7.24 -6.20
N PRO A 74 8.82 -7.65 -5.51
CA PRO A 74 8.93 -9.03 -5.07
C PRO A 74 7.82 -9.34 -4.08
N TYR A 75 7.24 -10.53 -4.19
CA TYR A 75 6.20 -10.99 -3.29
C TYR A 75 6.31 -12.48 -3.03
N ILE A 76 5.74 -12.91 -1.91
CA ILE A 76 5.50 -14.32 -1.58
C ILE A 76 4.02 -14.60 -1.81
N TRP A 77 3.69 -15.74 -2.41
CA TRP A 77 2.32 -16.23 -2.49
C TRP A 77 2.21 -17.57 -1.77
N GLU A 78 1.47 -17.57 -0.67
CA GLU A 78 1.21 -18.72 0.19
C GLU A 78 -0.17 -18.57 0.82
N ASP A 79 -0.88 -19.67 1.06
CA ASP A 79 -2.22 -19.68 1.66
C ASP A 79 -3.19 -18.70 1.00
N GLU A 80 -3.20 -18.68 -0.34
CA GLU A 80 -4.03 -17.80 -1.19
C GLU A 80 -3.77 -16.30 -0.99
N CYS A 81 -2.66 -15.94 -0.34
CA CYS A 81 -2.33 -14.57 0.02
C CYS A 81 -1.02 -14.13 -0.64
N VAL A 82 -1.04 -12.91 -1.19
CA VAL A 82 0.17 -12.18 -1.58
C VAL A 82 0.71 -11.45 -0.35
N LYS A 83 2.00 -11.63 -0.07
CA LYS A 83 2.74 -10.99 1.02
C LYS A 83 3.87 -10.14 0.44
N ILE A 84 3.89 -8.86 0.80
CA ILE A 84 4.80 -7.85 0.28
C ILE A 84 5.42 -7.09 1.46
N VAL A 85 6.69 -6.74 1.34
CA VAL A 85 7.34 -5.74 2.19
C VAL A 85 7.57 -4.49 1.35
N LEU A 86 6.88 -3.40 1.69
CA LEU A 86 7.14 -2.08 1.13
C LEU A 86 8.08 -1.34 2.10
N PRO A 87 9.36 -1.15 1.76
CA PRO A 87 10.33 -0.62 2.72
C PRO A 87 10.00 0.79 3.21
N ARG A 88 9.37 1.58 2.35
CA ARG A 88 9.10 3.00 2.58
C ARG A 88 7.94 3.45 1.70
N LEU A 89 7.04 4.23 2.29
CA LEU A 89 5.94 4.94 1.64
C LEU A 89 6.13 6.44 1.91
N GLU A 90 6.22 7.24 0.85
CA GLU A 90 6.36 8.69 0.97
C GLU A 90 4.98 9.34 1.22
N LEU A 91 4.14 9.40 0.19
CA LEU A 91 2.82 10.05 0.25
C LEU A 91 1.70 9.07 -0.10
N HIS A 92 1.74 8.54 -1.33
CA HIS A 92 0.72 7.65 -1.86
C HIS A 92 1.33 6.73 -2.88
N ASP A 93 1.18 5.43 -2.64
CA ASP A 93 1.50 4.39 -3.62
C ASP A 93 0.29 3.46 -3.76
N ILE A 94 0.21 2.78 -4.90
CA ILE A 94 -0.81 1.77 -5.16
C ILE A 94 -0.12 0.45 -5.49
N ILE A 95 -0.42 -0.59 -4.71
CA ILE A 95 -0.03 -1.95 -5.04
C ILE A 95 -1.12 -2.54 -5.94
N VAL A 96 -0.76 -2.89 -7.18
CA VAL A 96 -1.65 -3.52 -8.15
C VAL A 96 -1.27 -4.98 -8.33
N ILE A 97 -2.27 -5.85 -8.32
CA ILE A 97 -2.12 -7.31 -8.45
C ILE A 97 -2.97 -7.79 -9.62
N ASP A 98 -2.36 -8.57 -10.52
CA ASP A 98 -2.99 -9.13 -11.72
C ASP A 98 -3.84 -10.40 -11.48
#